data_AF-A0A7J8WN80-F1
#
_entry.id   AF-A0A7J8WN80-F1
#
_cell.length_a   1.000
_cell.length_b   1.000
_cell.length_c   1.000
_cell.angle_alpha   90.00
_cell.angle_beta   90.00
_cell.angle_gamma   90.00
#
_symmetry.space_group_name_H-M   'P 1'
#
loop_
_entity.id
_entity.type
_entity.pdbx_description
1 polymer ?
#
loop_
_entity_poly.entity_id
_entity_poly.type
_entity_poly.pdbx_seq_one_letter_code
_entity_poly.pdbx_strand_id
1 'polypeptide(L)'
;IYQFALEGNALKAIELTEQLATNLLEKNKDLHFDLLSLHFVELVCSRKCTEALEFAQMKLTPFGKEQKYVEKLEDFMALLAYEEPEKSPMFHLLSLEYRQHVAESLNRAILAHGNHPTYTAMERLIQQTTVVRQCLNQEHAKSLPASLCKGVFEGGPLGVHQNVHLFL
;
A
#
# COMPACT_ATOMS: atom_id res chain seq x y z
N ILE A 1 -10.63 9.56 2.00
CA ILE A 1 -10.20 8.41 2.85
C ILE A 1 -8.71 8.11 2.63
N TYR A 2 -8.29 7.76 1.41
CA TYR A 2 -6.87 7.53 1.05
C TYR A 2 -5.92 8.62 1.58
N GLN A 3 -6.23 9.90 1.30
CA GLN A 3 -5.38 11.01 1.71
C GLN A 3 -5.20 11.10 3.23
N PHE A 4 -6.22 10.77 4.03
CA PHE A 4 -6.11 10.76 5.48
C PHE A 4 -5.18 9.65 5.99
N ALA A 5 -5.18 8.48 5.35
CA ALA A 5 -4.22 7.43 5.67
C ALA A 5 -2.78 7.84 5.28
N LEU A 6 -2.61 8.51 4.15
CA LEU A 6 -1.30 8.97 3.68
C LEU A 6 -0.72 10.11 4.54
N GLU A 7 -1.56 11.03 4.97
CA GLU A 7 -1.20 12.18 5.82
C GLU A 7 -0.98 11.81 7.30
N GLY A 8 -1.15 10.53 7.69
CA GLY A 8 -0.97 10.10 9.08
C GLY A 8 -2.22 10.24 9.96
N ASN A 9 -3.32 10.76 9.41
CA ASN A 9 -4.62 10.83 10.09
C ASN A 9 -5.41 9.52 9.93
N ALA A 10 -4.82 8.42 10.39
CA ALA A 10 -5.38 7.09 10.20
C ALA A 10 -6.70 6.88 10.97
N LEU A 11 -6.92 7.55 12.11
CA LEU A 11 -8.20 7.46 12.83
C LEU A 11 -9.37 8.00 12.00
N LYS A 12 -9.18 9.14 11.34
CA LYS A 12 -10.20 9.69 10.44
C LYS A 12 -10.40 8.81 9.21
N ALA A 13 -9.33 8.16 8.73
CA ALA A 13 -9.45 7.18 7.66
C ALA A 13 -10.29 5.96 8.09
N ILE A 14 -10.09 5.45 9.31
CA ILE A 14 -10.90 4.35 9.89
C ILE A 14 -12.37 4.77 10.00
N GLU A 15 -12.65 5.90 10.62
CA GLU A 15 -14.02 6.41 10.83
C GLU A 15 -14.77 6.53 9.49
N LEU A 16 -14.17 7.18 8.49
CA LEU A 16 -14.78 7.35 7.18
C LEU A 16 -14.94 6.00 6.44
N THR A 17 -14.04 5.04 6.70
CA THR A 17 -14.14 3.69 6.11
C THR A 17 -15.31 2.93 6.71
N GLU A 18 -15.52 3.00 8.03
CA GLU A 18 -16.67 2.37 8.69
C GLU A 18 -18.00 2.99 8.26
N GLN A 19 -18.03 4.30 8.00
CA GLN A 19 -19.19 5.00 7.45
C GLN A 19 -19.50 4.60 5.99
N LEU A 20 -18.48 4.43 5.16
CA LEU A 20 -18.64 4.17 3.72
C LEU A 20 -18.81 2.68 3.40
N ALA A 21 -18.07 1.81 4.09
CA ALA A 21 -17.93 0.39 3.81
C ALA A 21 -18.12 -0.42 5.09
N THR A 22 -19.38 -0.65 5.45
CA THR A 22 -19.77 -1.25 6.74
C THR A 22 -19.17 -2.65 6.91
N ASN A 23 -18.61 -2.91 8.09
CA ASN A 23 -17.95 -4.18 8.45
C ASN A 23 -16.72 -4.53 7.60
N LEU A 24 -16.17 -3.61 6.79
CA LEU A 24 -14.97 -3.88 5.99
C LEU A 24 -13.76 -4.17 6.87
N LEU A 25 -13.53 -3.35 7.90
CA LEU A 25 -12.40 -3.50 8.82
C LEU A 25 -12.57 -4.70 9.76
N GLU A 26 -13.81 -5.08 10.08
CA GLU A 26 -14.09 -6.29 10.84
C GLU A 26 -13.76 -7.56 10.03
N LYS A 27 -14.09 -7.56 8.74
CA LYS A 27 -13.79 -8.66 7.81
C LYS A 27 -12.31 -8.73 7.45
N ASN A 28 -11.65 -7.58 7.31
CA ASN A 28 -10.24 -7.47 6.95
C ASN A 28 -9.41 -6.96 8.15
N LYS A 29 -9.12 -7.88 9.06
CA LYS A 29 -8.31 -7.60 10.26
C LYS A 29 -6.89 -7.14 9.93
N ASP A 30 -6.30 -7.60 8.83
CA ASP A 30 -4.95 -7.21 8.42
C ASP A 30 -4.91 -5.72 8.07
N LEU A 31 -5.89 -5.25 7.30
CA LEU A 31 -6.04 -3.82 6.98
C LEU A 31 -6.35 -2.98 8.22
N HIS A 32 -7.20 -3.48 9.11
CA HIS A 32 -7.51 -2.77 10.34
C HIS A 32 -6.27 -2.62 11.23
N PHE A 33 -5.47 -3.68 11.36
CA PHE A 33 -4.19 -3.64 12.06
C PHE A 33 -3.25 -2.61 11.43
N ASP A 34 -3.08 -2.64 10.10
CA ASP A 34 -2.20 -1.69 9.39
C ASP A 34 -2.60 -0.23 9.61
N LEU A 35 -3.90 0.09 9.63
CA LEU A 35 -4.38 1.44 9.92
C LEU A 35 -4.14 1.88 11.36
N LEU A 36 -4.36 0.99 12.32
CA LEU A 36 -4.05 1.27 13.73
C LEU A 36 -2.54 1.48 13.93
N SER A 37 -1.72 0.66 13.26
CA SER A 37 -0.26 0.80 13.26
C SER A 37 0.20 2.15 12.73
N LEU A 38 -0.41 2.68 11.67
CA LEU A 38 -0.11 4.03 11.19
C LEU A 38 -0.37 5.10 12.25
N HIS A 39 -1.50 5.03 12.95
CA HIS A 39 -1.78 5.99 14.03
C HIS A 39 -0.80 5.84 15.19
N PHE A 40 -0.45 4.62 15.57
CA PHE A 40 0.54 4.38 16.61
C PHE A 40 1.90 5.02 16.23
N VAL A 41 2.36 4.80 15.00
CA VAL A 41 3.58 5.41 14.47
C VAL A 41 3.51 6.94 14.51
N GLU A 42 2.37 7.55 14.16
CA GLU A 42 2.13 9.00 14.25
C GLU A 42 2.35 9.52 15.70
N LEU A 43 1.82 8.81 16.69
CA LEU A 43 1.97 9.17 18.11
C LEU A 43 3.42 9.06 18.58
N VAL A 44 4.13 7.99 18.15
CA VAL A 44 5.55 7.80 18.46
C VAL A 44 6.40 8.90 17.84
N CYS A 45 6.19 9.23 16.55
CA CYS A 45 6.87 10.34 15.88
C CYS A 45 6.58 11.69 16.52
N SER A 46 5.37 11.88 17.05
CA SER A 46 4.98 13.09 17.79
C SER A 46 5.54 13.16 19.22
N ARG A 47 6.37 12.19 19.63
CA ARG A 47 6.93 12.05 20.99
C ARG A 47 5.88 11.94 22.09
N LYS A 48 4.68 11.48 21.74
CA LYS A 48 3.55 11.27 22.65
C LYS A 48 3.56 9.84 23.18
N CYS A 49 4.64 9.43 23.85
CA CYS A 49 4.85 8.04 24.25
C CYS A 49 3.75 7.49 25.17
N THR A 50 3.19 8.33 26.05
CA THR A 50 2.08 7.94 26.94
C THR A 50 0.82 7.64 26.14
N GLU A 51 0.44 8.53 25.22
CA GLU A 51 -0.72 8.33 24.33
C GLU A 51 -0.52 7.11 23.43
N ALA A 52 0.70 6.93 22.90
CA ALA A 52 1.05 5.77 22.07
C ALA A 52 0.88 4.45 22.84
N LEU A 53 1.33 4.40 24.09
CA LEU A 53 1.24 3.22 24.93
C LEU A 53 -0.22 2.90 25.30
N GLU A 54 -0.99 3.90 25.71
CA GLU A 54 -2.43 3.76 25.99
C GLU A 54 -3.18 3.28 24.74
N PHE A 55 -2.87 3.85 23.59
CA PHE A 55 -3.46 3.44 22.31
C PHE A 55 -3.12 1.98 21.98
N ALA A 56 -1.86 1.58 22.11
CA ALA A 56 -1.45 0.21 21.85
C ALA A 56 -2.15 -0.80 22.80
N GLN A 57 -2.23 -0.47 24.09
CA GLN A 57 -2.94 -1.30 25.06
C GLN A 57 -4.44 -1.43 24.75
N MET A 58 -5.09 -0.35 24.32
CA MET A 58 -6.51 -0.35 24.02
C MET A 58 -6.84 -1.02 22.67
N LYS A 59 -6.06 -0.75 21.63
CA LYS A 59 -6.41 -1.09 20.24
C LYS A 59 -5.56 -2.22 19.63
N LEU A 60 -4.30 -2.37 20.04
CA LEU A 60 -3.39 -3.38 19.48
C LEU A 60 -3.33 -4.68 20.29
N THR A 61 -3.64 -4.65 21.60
CA THR A 61 -3.70 -5.86 22.46
C THR A 61 -4.51 -7.04 21.87
N PRO A 62 -5.68 -6.84 21.24
CA PRO A 62 -6.43 -7.95 20.64
C PRO A 62 -5.64 -8.70 19.56
N PHE A 63 -4.77 -8.01 18.83
CA PHE A 63 -3.95 -8.57 17.76
C PHE A 63 -2.74 -9.35 18.29
N GLY A 64 -2.25 -9.01 19.50
CA GLY A 64 -1.16 -9.73 20.15
C GLY A 64 -1.48 -11.18 20.54
N LYS A 65 -2.74 -11.63 20.39
CA LYS A 65 -3.14 -13.04 20.56
C LYS A 65 -2.91 -13.88 19.30
N GLU A 66 -2.81 -13.26 18.14
CA GLU A 66 -2.62 -13.94 16.86
C GLU A 66 -1.14 -13.86 16.47
N GLN A 67 -0.45 -15.00 16.39
CA GLN A 67 1.00 -15.05 16.16
C GLN A 67 1.48 -14.27 14.93
N LYS A 68 0.64 -14.18 13.89
CA LYS A 68 0.95 -13.46 12.66
C LYS A 68 1.19 -11.95 12.84
N TYR A 69 0.66 -11.34 13.90
CA TYR A 69 0.86 -9.91 14.17
C TYR A 69 1.89 -9.64 15.25
N VAL A 70 2.29 -10.65 16.02
CA VAL A 70 3.17 -10.48 17.18
C VAL A 70 4.51 -9.89 16.76
N GLU A 71 5.15 -10.46 15.75
CA GLU A 71 6.44 -9.98 15.22
C GLU A 71 6.35 -8.51 14.78
N LYS A 72 5.33 -8.18 13.98
CA LYS A 72 5.13 -6.81 13.51
C LYS A 72 4.79 -5.84 14.66
N LEU A 73 4.08 -6.31 15.69
CA LEU A 73 3.78 -5.52 16.88
C LEU A 73 5.05 -5.25 17.70
N GLU A 74 5.93 -6.24 17.85
CA GLU A 74 7.24 -6.10 18.50
C GLU A 74 8.10 -5.06 17.79
N ASP A 75 8.13 -5.07 16.44
CA ASP A 75 8.84 -4.07 15.65
C ASP A 75 8.32 -2.65 15.90
N PHE A 76 6.99 -2.47 15.97
CA PHE A 76 6.40 -1.18 16.32
C PHE A 76 6.74 -0.76 17.75
N MET A 77 6.66 -1.67 18.71
CA MET A 77 6.99 -1.39 20.11
C MET A 77 8.47 -1.04 20.29
N ALA A 78 9.35 -1.63 19.48
CA ALA A 78 10.77 -1.31 19.49
C ALA A 78 11.04 0.17 19.17
N LEU A 79 10.17 0.85 18.42
CA LEU A 79 10.28 2.29 18.16
C LEU A 79 10.20 3.14 19.44
N LEU A 80 9.49 2.67 20.48
CA LEU A 80 9.38 3.37 21.76
C LEU A 80 10.69 3.33 22.58
N ALA A 81 11.60 2.41 22.28
CA ALA A 81 12.87 2.27 22.99
C ALA A 81 13.91 3.34 22.58
N TYR A 82 13.62 4.12 21.54
CA TYR A 82 14.52 5.14 20.99
C TYR A 82 13.92 6.54 21.20
N GLU A 83 14.75 7.51 21.62
CA GLU A 83 14.34 8.91 21.71
C GLU A 83 14.02 9.52 20.33
N GLU A 84 14.73 9.05 19.32
CA GLU A 84 14.54 9.40 17.92
C GLU A 84 14.16 8.13 17.15
N PRO A 85 12.88 7.94 16.78
CA PRO A 85 12.43 6.70 16.16
C PRO A 85 13.06 6.46 14.78
N GLU A 86 13.54 7.52 14.11
CA GLU A 86 14.29 7.46 12.85
C GLU A 86 15.64 6.76 12.96
N LYS A 87 16.22 6.71 14.18
CA LYS A 87 17.48 6.01 14.45
C LYS A 87 17.27 4.53 14.78
N SER A 88 16.02 4.10 14.92
CA SER A 88 15.68 2.71 15.18
C SER A 88 16.03 1.86 13.95
N PRO A 89 16.43 0.58 14.13
CA PRO A 89 16.47 -0.37 13.01
C PRO A 89 15.11 -0.50 12.30
N MET A 90 14.01 -0.15 12.98
CA MET A 90 12.64 -0.19 12.47
C MET A 90 12.20 1.12 11.78
N PHE A 91 13.12 2.02 11.42
CA PHE A 91 12.80 3.31 10.78
C PHE A 91 11.97 3.17 9.49
N HIS A 92 12.07 2.05 8.79
CA HIS A 92 11.32 1.77 7.56
C HIS A 92 9.79 1.81 7.78
N LEU A 93 9.32 1.53 9.00
CA LEU A 93 7.90 1.65 9.38
C LEU A 93 7.41 3.09 9.47
N LEU A 94 8.31 4.06 9.54
CA LEU A 94 8.01 5.50 9.56
C LEU A 94 7.94 6.11 8.16
N SER A 95 8.46 5.38 7.17
CA SER A 95 8.67 5.84 5.81
C SER A 95 7.37 6.21 5.11
N LEU A 96 7.47 7.11 4.13
CA LEU A 96 6.36 7.44 3.24
C LEU A 96 5.89 6.21 2.45
N GLU A 97 6.81 5.33 2.06
CA GLU A 97 6.51 4.11 1.32
C GLU A 97 5.58 3.18 2.11
N TYR A 98 5.83 2.98 3.41
CA TYR A 98 4.94 2.21 4.26
C TYR A 98 3.53 2.83 4.33
N ARG A 99 3.44 4.15 4.49
CA ARG A 99 2.13 4.86 4.51
C ARG A 99 1.39 4.72 3.19
N GLN A 100 2.10 4.85 2.07
CA GLN A 100 1.54 4.66 0.73
C GLN A 100 1.00 3.24 0.56
N HIS A 101 1.77 2.23 0.96
CA HIS A 101 1.35 0.83 0.88
C HIS A 101 0.04 0.58 1.65
N VAL A 102 -0.07 1.08 2.88
CA VAL A 102 -1.29 0.93 3.69
C VAL A 102 -2.46 1.72 3.07
N ALA A 103 -2.23 2.94 2.62
CA ALA A 103 -3.26 3.76 1.97
C ALA A 103 -3.78 3.11 0.68
N GLU A 104 -2.90 2.52 -0.12
CA GLU A 104 -3.29 1.77 -1.32
C GLU A 104 -4.07 0.51 -0.97
N SER A 105 -3.64 -0.24 0.06
CA SER A 105 -4.36 -1.42 0.56
C SER A 105 -5.78 -1.05 0.99
N LEU A 106 -5.93 0.06 1.71
CA LEU A 106 -7.22 0.62 2.08
C LEU A 106 -8.07 0.95 0.85
N ASN A 107 -7.49 1.66 -0.13
CA ASN A 107 -8.20 2.03 -1.34
C ASN A 107 -8.68 0.80 -2.13
N ARG A 108 -7.82 -0.20 -2.30
CA ARG A 108 -8.18 -1.48 -2.94
C ARG A 108 -9.32 -2.19 -2.20
N ALA A 109 -9.26 -2.24 -0.87
CA ALA A 109 -10.28 -2.87 -0.06
C ALA A 109 -11.64 -2.15 -0.15
N ILE A 110 -11.64 -0.82 -0.15
CA ILE A 110 -12.87 -0.02 -0.33
C ILE A 110 -13.48 -0.26 -1.72
N LEU A 111 -12.66 -0.26 -2.78
CA LEU A 111 -13.13 -0.54 -4.14
C LEU A 111 -13.74 -1.94 -4.26
N ALA A 112 -13.05 -2.95 -3.71
CA ALA A 112 -13.53 -4.33 -3.70
C ALA A 112 -14.84 -4.48 -2.91
N HIS A 113 -15.00 -3.76 -1.80
CA HIS A 113 -16.24 -3.78 -1.01
C HIS A 113 -17.44 -3.23 -1.80
N GLY A 114 -17.23 -2.21 -2.63
CA GLY A 114 -18.27 -1.64 -3.49
C GLY A 114 -18.63 -2.46 -4.72
N ASN A 115 -18.13 -3.70 -4.86
CA ASN A 115 -18.16 -4.48 -6.12
C ASN A 115 -17.63 -3.70 -7.33
N HIS A 116 -16.84 -2.67 -7.09
CA HIS A 116 -16.13 -1.97 -8.13
C HIS A 116 -14.87 -2.78 -8.45
N PRO A 117 -14.39 -2.72 -9.70
CA PRO A 117 -13.07 -3.25 -10.01
C PRO A 117 -12.06 -2.63 -9.05
N THR A 118 -11.06 -3.40 -8.61
CA THR A 118 -10.00 -2.98 -7.68
C THR A 118 -9.16 -1.80 -8.20
N TYR A 119 -9.46 -1.33 -9.40
CA TYR A 119 -8.91 -0.19 -10.12
C TYR A 119 -10.05 0.75 -10.50
N THR A 120 -9.83 2.04 -10.31
CA THR A 120 -10.73 3.11 -10.76
C THR A 120 -10.97 3.03 -12.28
N ALA A 121 -12.07 3.63 -12.77
CA ALA A 121 -12.35 3.68 -14.20
C ALA A 121 -11.18 4.25 -15.03
N MET A 122 -10.46 5.23 -14.47
CA MET A 122 -9.26 5.82 -15.06
C MET A 122 -8.09 4.82 -15.12
N GLU A 123 -7.78 4.12 -14.03
CA GLU A 123 -6.71 3.11 -14.02
C GLU A 123 -7.00 1.96 -14.98
N ARG A 124 -8.26 1.52 -15.09
CA ARG A 124 -8.68 0.53 -16.10
C ARG A 124 -8.47 1.04 -17.52
N LEU A 125 -8.85 2.29 -17.79
CA LEU A 125 -8.64 2.91 -19.10
C LEU A 125 -7.14 3.02 -19.42
N ILE A 126 -6.31 3.38 -18.43
CA ILE A 126 -4.85 3.45 -18.59
C ILE A 126 -4.26 2.06 -18.88
N GLN A 127 -4.67 1.03 -18.14
CA GLN A 127 -4.25 -0.35 -18.38
C GLN A 127 -4.66 -0.83 -19.77
N GLN A 128 -5.94 -0.63 -20.15
CA GLN A 128 -6.46 -1.01 -21.46
C GLN A 128 -5.73 -0.27 -22.59
N THR A 129 -5.52 1.04 -22.45
CA THR A 129 -4.79 1.84 -23.44
C THR A 129 -3.33 1.40 -23.56
N THR A 130 -2.69 1.03 -22.45
CA THR A 130 -1.32 0.53 -22.43
C THR A 130 -1.20 -0.81 -23.14
N VAL A 131 -2.13 -1.73 -22.86
CA VAL A 131 -2.19 -3.04 -23.54
C VAL A 131 -2.44 -2.87 -25.04
N VAL A 132 -3.44 -2.06 -25.43
CA VAL A 132 -3.74 -1.80 -26.85
C VAL A 132 -2.54 -1.19 -27.56
N ARG A 133 -1.86 -0.22 -26.94
CA ARG A 133 -0.63 0.37 -27.49
C ARG A 133 0.47 -0.67 -27.67
N GLN A 134 0.68 -1.55 -26.69
CA GLN A 134 1.68 -2.62 -26.78
C GLN A 134 1.34 -3.63 -27.88
N CYS A 135 0.08 -4.03 -28.02
CA CYS A 135 -0.39 -4.90 -29.10
C CYS A 135 -0.18 -4.25 -30.47
N LEU A 136 -0.58 -2.99 -30.64
CA LEU A 136 -0.38 -2.25 -31.90
C LEU A 136 1.10 -2.06 -32.23
N ASN A 137 1.95 -1.77 -31.24
CA ASN A 137 3.40 -1.70 -31.46
C ASN A 137 4.01 -3.05 -31.85
N GLN A 138 3.51 -4.17 -31.29
CA GLN A 138 3.94 -5.51 -31.68
C GLN A 138 3.47 -5.89 -33.09
N GLU A 139 2.31 -5.43 -33.53
CA GLU A 139 1.85 -5.61 -34.91
C GLU A 139 2.62 -4.74 -35.91
N HIS A 140 2.92 -3.49 -35.54
CA HIS A 140 3.81 -2.62 -36.34
C HIS A 140 5.24 -3.17 -36.45
N ALA A 141 5.74 -3.88 -35.43
CA ALA A 141 7.03 -4.57 -35.48
C ALA A 141 7.01 -5.82 -36.39
N LYS A 142 5.84 -6.39 -36.70
CA LYS A 142 5.68 -7.52 -37.63
C LYS A 142 5.41 -7.09 -39.08
N SER A 143 5.02 -5.83 -39.33
CA SER A 143 4.64 -5.32 -40.66
C SER A 143 5.69 -4.45 -41.36
N LEU A 144 6.85 -4.21 -40.76
CA LEU A 144 7.94 -3.48 -41.43
C LEU A 144 8.84 -4.44 -42.23
N PRO A 145 8.99 -4.28 -43.56
CA PRO A 145 10.12 -4.85 -44.27
C PRO A 145 11.42 -4.21 -43.76
N ALA A 146 12.48 -5.02 -43.67
CA ALA A 146 13.75 -4.75 -42.98
C ALA A 146 14.64 -3.62 -43.56
N SER A 147 14.09 -2.59 -44.19
CA SER A 147 14.87 -1.51 -44.84
C SER A 147 14.59 -0.10 -44.32
N LEU A 148 13.68 0.10 -43.36
CA LEU A 148 13.29 1.47 -42.97
C LEU A 148 13.20 1.75 -41.46
N CYS A 149 14.16 1.25 -40.66
CA CYS A 149 14.45 1.82 -39.33
C CYS A 149 15.95 1.81 -39.06
N LYS A 150 16.73 2.51 -39.89
CA LYS A 150 18.05 2.99 -39.47
C LYS A 150 17.90 4.46 -39.09
N GLY A 151 18.01 4.73 -37.80
CA GLY A 151 18.01 6.07 -37.23
C GLY A 151 16.66 6.43 -36.62
N VAL A 152 16.49 6.15 -35.34
CA VAL A 152 16.20 7.15 -34.30
C VAL A 152 16.09 6.40 -32.96
N PHE A 153 17.03 6.73 -32.09
CA PHE A 153 17.23 6.33 -30.69
C PHE A 153 17.77 4.93 -30.36
N GLU A 154 19.11 4.87 -30.41
CA GLU A 154 19.93 4.21 -29.39
C GLU A 154 19.57 4.68 -27.98
N GLY A 155 19.52 3.73 -27.04
CA GLY A 155 19.37 3.95 -25.60
C GLY A 155 19.14 2.60 -24.92
N GLY A 156 20.23 1.96 -24.49
CA GLY A 156 20.34 0.57 -24.05
C GLY A 156 19.62 0.15 -22.76
N PRO A 157 19.96 -1.04 -22.23
CA PRO A 157 18.99 -2.08 -21.84
C PRO A 157 18.76 -2.15 -20.32
N LEU A 158 17.69 -2.83 -19.93
CA LEU A 158 17.59 -3.77 -18.79
C LEU A 158 16.20 -4.38 -18.90
N GLY A 159 16.05 -5.63 -19.32
CA GLY A 159 16.45 -6.77 -18.52
C GLY A 159 15.17 -7.57 -18.28
N VAL A 160 14.84 -8.38 -19.28
CA VAL A 160 13.71 -9.31 -19.28
C VAL A 160 13.95 -10.36 -18.19
N HIS A 161 13.02 -10.52 -17.26
CA HIS A 161 12.75 -11.72 -16.45
C HIS A 161 11.56 -11.32 -15.54
N GLN A 162 10.42 -12.00 -15.44
CA GLN A 162 10.12 -13.38 -15.71
C GLN A 162 8.60 -13.61 -15.60
N ASN A 163 8.09 -14.59 -16.35
CA ASN A 163 6.90 -15.40 -16.10
C ASN A 163 5.51 -14.71 -16.05
N VAL A 164 4.92 -14.63 -17.23
CA VAL A 164 3.49 -14.81 -17.42
C VAL A 164 3.16 -16.28 -17.18
N HIS A 165 2.69 -16.63 -15.98
CA HIS A 165 1.96 -17.86 -15.74
C HIS A 165 0.87 -17.63 -14.70
N LEU A 166 -0.31 -18.20 -14.99
CA LEU A 166 -1.58 -18.17 -14.25
C LEU A 166 -2.48 -16.93 -14.43
N PHE A 167 -3.27 -16.98 -15.50
CA PHE A 167 -4.69 -16.63 -15.44
C PHE A 167 -5.51 -17.91 -15.73
N LEU A 168 -5.94 -18.58 -14.66
CA LEU A 168 -7.17 -19.37 -14.53
C LEU A 168 -7.59 -19.29 -13.07
#